data_AF-A0A0Q1A173-F1
#
_entry.id   AF-A0A0Q1A173-F1
#
_cell.length_a   1.000
_cell.length_b   1.000
_cell.length_c   1.000
_cell.angle_alpha   90.00
_cell.angle_beta   90.00
_cell.angle_gamma   90.00
#
_symmetry.space_group_name_H-M   'P 1'
#
loop_
_entity.id
_entity.type
_entity.pdbx_description
1 polymer ?
#
loop_
_entity_poly.entity_id
_entity_poly.type
_entity_poly.pdbx_seq_one_letter_code
_entity_poly.pdbx_strand_id
1 'polypeptide(L)'
;MAEEKLIVIGCDDNTTMFSILNRIKDTNFFVPNVISVTRTSDLMTIARSMNPDLLIMCFRNNQNALSDFNIFVKKPEIPILCLTRKFESEILGVTQTNIVFAYPLEHLANNEYFNSTVNSIFLMRSKPLPKVEEPHFTVPVARNAPPENHRNLSRYALELDQKVEVLLKIKNRISNLYPNVDDPTKAELTSIVNSIKMAAHDHKLWEDFKVYFEQTNPYFLSQLAKKYPSLTAIDLKYCCYLVMNMSNDDIKSLLGINQESVRTHKYRLKKKMSLPKDQDLKGFLRSVG
;
A
#
# COMPACT_ATOMS: atom_id res chain seq x y z
N MET A 1 17.22 5.72 -29.47
CA MET A 1 18.04 4.74 -28.73
C MET A 1 17.42 4.56 -27.37
N ALA A 2 17.34 3.33 -26.86
CA ALA A 2 16.88 3.09 -25.50
C ALA A 2 17.83 3.77 -24.51
N GLU A 3 17.28 4.42 -23.48
CA GLU A 3 18.06 5.15 -22.47
C GLU A 3 18.83 4.14 -21.59
N GLU A 4 20.08 4.45 -21.26
CA GLU A 4 20.86 3.67 -20.29
C GLU A 4 20.37 3.97 -18.87
N LYS A 5 20.16 2.93 -18.05
CA LYS A 5 19.71 3.06 -16.66
C LYS A 5 20.68 2.38 -15.71
N LEU A 6 21.21 3.14 -14.75
CA LEU A 6 22.07 2.63 -13.69
C LEU A 6 21.21 1.98 -12.59
N ILE A 7 21.30 0.66 -12.49
CA ILE A 7 20.60 -0.13 -11.47
C ILE A 7 21.62 -0.71 -10.50
N VAL A 8 21.44 -0.44 -9.21
CA VAL A 8 22.28 -1.03 -8.16
C VAL A 8 21.46 -2.06 -7.40
N ILE A 9 21.97 -3.29 -7.33
CA ILE A 9 21.29 -4.43 -6.70
C ILE A 9 22.07 -4.85 -5.45
N GLY A 10 21.42 -4.78 -4.30
CA GLY A 10 21.91 -5.36 -3.06
C GLY A 10 21.17 -6.64 -2.73
N CYS A 11 21.87 -7.79 -2.71
CA CYS A 11 21.27 -9.06 -2.32
C CYS A 11 22.29 -10.00 -1.67
N ASP A 12 21.95 -10.54 -0.50
CA ASP A 12 22.82 -11.42 0.30
C ASP A 12 22.69 -12.91 -0.06
N ASP A 13 21.83 -13.25 -1.02
CA ASP A 13 21.64 -14.59 -1.56
C ASP A 13 22.04 -14.68 -3.04
N ASN A 14 23.05 -15.50 -3.35
CA ASN A 14 23.61 -15.57 -4.70
C ASN A 14 22.62 -16.10 -5.75
N THR A 15 21.74 -17.03 -5.36
CA THR A 15 20.74 -17.63 -6.27
C THR A 15 19.69 -16.59 -6.66
N THR A 16 19.23 -15.81 -5.68
CA THR A 16 18.28 -14.72 -5.88
C THR A 16 18.93 -13.60 -6.69
N MET A 17 20.16 -13.20 -6.35
CA MET A 17 20.94 -12.23 -7.13
C MET A 17 21.04 -12.62 -8.60
N PHE A 18 21.42 -13.87 -8.89
CA PHE A 18 21.52 -14.38 -10.26
C PHE A 18 20.19 -14.31 -11.00
N SER A 19 19.09 -14.64 -10.31
CA SER A 19 17.74 -14.55 -10.86
C SER A 19 17.37 -13.10 -11.22
N ILE A 20 17.59 -12.14 -10.30
CA ILE A 20 17.35 -10.71 -10.56
C ILE A 20 18.18 -10.23 -11.76
N LEU A 21 19.46 -10.57 -11.80
CA LEU A 21 20.38 -10.17 -12.88
C LEU A 21 19.91 -10.65 -14.25
N ASN A 22 19.47 -11.91 -14.36
CA ASN A 22 18.97 -12.44 -15.63
C ASN A 22 17.70 -11.72 -16.08
N ARG A 23 16.75 -11.46 -15.16
CA ARG A 23 15.52 -10.73 -15.51
C ARG A 23 15.80 -9.33 -16.03
N ILE A 24 16.71 -8.60 -15.39
CA ILE A 24 17.09 -7.25 -15.80
C ILE A 24 17.81 -7.27 -17.14
N LYS A 25 18.67 -8.25 -17.40
CA LYS A 25 19.36 -8.39 -18.69
C LYS A 25 18.42 -8.69 -19.85
N ASP A 26 17.34 -9.43 -19.57
CA ASP A 26 16.33 -9.82 -20.58
C ASP A 26 15.32 -8.69 -20.90
N THR A 27 15.50 -7.48 -20.34
CA THR A 27 14.58 -6.35 -20.57
C THR A 27 14.80 -5.71 -21.95
N ASN A 28 13.69 -5.37 -22.63
CA ASN A 28 13.71 -4.65 -23.90
C ASN A 28 13.34 -3.15 -23.74
N PHE A 29 13.12 -2.68 -22.52
CA PHE A 29 12.61 -1.33 -22.26
C PHE A 29 13.72 -0.25 -22.16
N PHE A 30 14.91 -0.63 -21.72
CA PHE A 30 16.04 0.27 -21.46
C PHE A 30 17.36 -0.53 -21.59
N VAL A 31 18.51 0.16 -21.65
CA VAL A 31 19.82 -0.51 -21.62
C VAL A 31 20.27 -0.62 -20.15
N PRO A 32 20.34 -1.83 -19.56
CA PRO A 32 20.66 -1.98 -18.15
C PRO A 32 22.17 -1.82 -17.91
N ASN A 33 22.55 -0.87 -17.05
CA ASN A 33 23.89 -0.77 -16.47
C ASN A 33 23.81 -1.20 -15.00
N VAL A 34 24.29 -2.39 -14.69
CA VAL A 34 24.00 -3.05 -13.41
C VAL A 34 25.24 -3.18 -12.55
N ILE A 35 25.14 -2.72 -11.30
CA ILE A 35 26.12 -2.98 -10.25
C ILE A 35 25.47 -3.86 -9.19
N SER A 36 26.05 -5.02 -8.90
CA SER A 36 25.58 -5.92 -7.85
C SER A 36 26.52 -5.95 -6.65
N VAL A 37 25.95 -5.97 -5.45
CA VAL A 37 26.66 -6.08 -4.18
C VAL A 37 25.97 -7.04 -3.23
N THR A 38 26.73 -7.69 -2.37
CA THR A 38 26.21 -8.65 -1.38
C THR A 38 26.16 -8.11 0.04
N ARG A 39 26.77 -6.94 0.29
CA ARG A 39 26.80 -6.29 1.61
C ARG A 39 26.04 -4.98 1.58
N THR A 40 25.25 -4.76 2.63
CA THR A 40 24.51 -3.51 2.85
C THR A 40 25.43 -2.29 2.88
N SER A 41 26.62 -2.38 3.50
CA SER A 41 27.60 -1.29 3.55
C SER A 41 28.05 -0.82 2.17
N ASP A 42 28.26 -1.78 1.26
CA ASP A 42 28.73 -1.51 -0.10
C ASP A 42 27.60 -0.89 -0.91
N LEU A 43 26.37 -1.38 -0.73
CA LEU A 43 25.16 -0.80 -1.31
C LEU A 43 25.01 0.69 -0.96
N MET A 44 25.16 1.04 0.32
CA MET A 44 25.07 2.45 0.76
C MET A 44 26.16 3.31 0.13
N THR A 45 27.39 2.81 0.12
CA THR A 45 28.55 3.53 -0.43
C THR A 45 28.36 3.84 -1.92
N ILE A 46 27.89 2.85 -2.68
CA ILE A 46 27.64 2.98 -4.11
C ILE A 46 26.44 3.88 -4.37
N ALA A 47 25.31 3.67 -3.68
CA ALA A 47 24.12 4.50 -3.86
C ALA A 47 24.40 5.99 -3.59
N ARG A 48 25.21 6.29 -2.57
CA ARG A 48 25.59 7.66 -2.23
C ARG A 48 26.47 8.31 -3.30
N SER A 49 27.42 7.54 -3.84
CA SER A 49 28.44 8.04 -4.79
C SER A 49 27.94 8.12 -6.23
N MET A 50 27.16 7.14 -6.67
CA MET A 50 26.81 6.94 -8.08
C MET A 50 25.40 7.41 -8.45
N ASN A 51 24.53 7.68 -7.46
CA ASN A 51 23.16 8.16 -7.68
C ASN A 51 22.34 7.30 -8.67
N PRO A 52 22.11 6.01 -8.36
CA PRO A 52 21.43 5.11 -9.28
C PRO A 52 20.00 5.54 -9.63
N ASP A 53 19.56 5.17 -10.84
CA ASP A 53 18.20 5.38 -11.31
C ASP A 53 17.20 4.46 -10.59
N LEU A 54 17.66 3.31 -10.11
CA LEU A 54 16.90 2.35 -9.32
C LEU A 54 17.81 1.58 -8.37
N LEU A 55 17.36 1.43 -7.13
CA LEU A 55 17.94 0.50 -6.16
C LEU A 55 17.06 -0.74 -6.07
N ILE A 56 17.65 -1.94 -6.13
CA ILE A 56 16.93 -3.19 -5.88
C ILE A 56 17.52 -3.82 -4.63
N MET A 57 16.69 -4.11 -3.63
CA MET A 57 17.12 -4.63 -2.33
C MET A 57 16.47 -5.99 -2.06
N CYS A 58 17.29 -6.99 -1.77
CA CYS A 58 16.84 -8.31 -1.38
C CYS A 58 17.78 -8.89 -0.33
N PHE A 59 17.70 -8.37 0.89
CA PHE A 59 18.46 -8.86 2.03
C PHE A 59 17.59 -9.75 2.92
N ARG A 60 18.21 -10.60 3.73
CA ARG A 60 17.50 -11.36 4.79
C ARG A 60 16.76 -10.47 5.79
N ASN A 61 17.18 -9.23 5.95
CA ASN A 61 16.51 -8.22 6.76
C ASN A 61 16.47 -6.90 5.99
N ASN A 62 15.46 -6.78 5.13
CA ASN A 62 15.25 -5.58 4.31
C ASN A 62 14.97 -4.32 5.14
N GLN A 63 14.33 -4.46 6.31
CA GLN A 63 14.00 -3.33 7.18
C GLN A 63 15.26 -2.64 7.74
N ASN A 64 16.23 -3.42 8.21
CA ASN A 64 17.50 -2.87 8.68
C ASN A 64 18.26 -2.18 7.54
N ALA A 65 18.32 -2.82 6.38
CA ALA A 65 19.01 -2.25 5.23
C ALA A 65 18.36 -0.93 4.76
N LEU A 66 17.02 -0.81 4.79
CA LEU A 66 16.33 0.44 4.49
C LEU A 66 16.55 1.51 5.58
N SER A 67 16.59 1.11 6.85
CA SER A 67 16.87 2.02 7.95
C SER A 67 18.26 2.63 7.81
N ASP A 68 19.26 1.81 7.52
CA ASP A 68 20.62 2.26 7.18
C ASP A 68 20.61 3.17 5.96
N PHE A 69 19.86 2.81 4.90
CA PHE A 69 19.74 3.64 3.70
C PHE A 69 19.25 5.05 4.01
N ASN A 70 18.18 5.18 4.80
CA ASN A 70 17.63 6.50 5.14
C ASN A 70 18.57 7.34 6.00
N ILE A 71 19.37 6.70 6.86
CA ILE A 71 20.34 7.38 7.72
C ILE A 71 21.55 7.87 6.90
N PHE A 72 22.08 7.00 6.03
CA PHE A 72 23.36 7.22 5.36
C PHE A 72 23.23 7.83 3.96
N VAL A 73 22.12 7.59 3.27
CA VAL A 73 21.84 8.05 1.90
C VAL A 73 20.77 9.15 1.96
N LYS A 74 21.20 10.37 2.25
CA LYS A 74 20.35 11.58 2.31
C LYS A 74 19.94 12.07 0.91
N LYS A 75 19.46 11.19 0.03
CA LYS A 75 19.01 11.52 -1.34
C LYS A 75 17.54 11.08 -1.54
N PRO A 76 16.56 11.99 -1.40
CA PRO A 76 15.13 11.68 -1.32
C PRO A 76 14.46 11.25 -2.64
N GLU A 77 15.21 10.75 -3.62
CA GLU A 77 14.68 10.57 -4.98
C GLU A 77 15.02 9.23 -5.64
N ILE A 78 15.87 8.41 -5.03
CA ILE A 78 16.21 7.11 -5.60
C ILE A 78 15.04 6.15 -5.32
N PRO A 79 14.34 5.64 -6.34
CA PRO A 79 13.32 4.64 -6.11
C PRO A 79 13.97 3.34 -5.66
N ILE A 80 13.33 2.66 -4.71
CA ILE A 80 13.83 1.41 -4.13
C ILE A 80 12.82 0.30 -4.39
N LEU A 81 13.18 -0.71 -5.15
CA LEU A 81 12.41 -1.95 -5.30
C LEU A 81 12.93 -2.99 -4.30
N CYS A 82 12.14 -3.24 -3.26
CA CYS A 82 12.50 -4.16 -2.19
C CYS A 82 11.79 -5.49 -2.38
N LEU A 83 12.57 -6.56 -2.61
CA LEU A 83 12.05 -7.92 -2.75
C LEU A 83 11.78 -8.51 -1.37
N THR A 84 10.50 -8.67 -1.04
CA THR A 84 10.03 -9.10 0.27
C THR A 84 9.68 -10.58 0.29
N ARG A 85 10.03 -11.25 1.39
CA ARG A 85 9.44 -12.57 1.70
C ARG A 85 8.06 -12.38 2.35
N LYS A 86 7.22 -13.42 2.39
CA LYS A 86 5.83 -13.39 2.92
C LYS A 86 5.65 -12.77 4.31
N PHE A 87 6.72 -12.67 5.11
CA PHE A 87 6.71 -12.09 6.45
C PHE A 87 7.26 -10.64 6.53
N GLU A 88 7.80 -10.10 5.43
CA GLU A 88 8.40 -8.75 5.38
C GLU A 88 7.48 -7.71 4.75
N SER A 89 6.43 -8.13 4.03
CA SER A 89 5.44 -7.25 3.39
C SER A 89 4.62 -6.42 4.38
N GLU A 90 4.72 -6.70 5.68
CA GLU A 90 3.98 -6.03 6.74
C GLU A 90 4.75 -4.87 7.41
N ILE A 91 6.07 -4.73 7.16
CA ILE A 91 6.94 -3.79 7.93
C ILE A 91 7.98 -3.04 7.06
N LEU A 92 7.78 -2.93 5.74
CA LEU A 92 8.55 -1.95 4.96
C LEU A 92 7.93 -0.57 5.16
N GLY A 93 8.23 0.02 6.32
CA GLY A 93 7.74 1.33 6.72
C GLY A 93 8.01 2.38 5.65
N VAL A 94 6.98 3.19 5.39
CA VAL A 94 7.06 4.43 4.63
C VAL A 94 8.23 5.25 5.17
N THR A 95 9.34 5.25 4.44
CA THR A 95 10.45 6.15 4.74
C THR A 95 9.99 7.54 4.35
N GLN A 96 10.18 8.54 5.20
CA GLN A 96 9.68 9.91 4.96
C GLN A 96 10.31 10.57 3.73
N THR A 97 11.33 9.97 3.12
CA THR A 97 12.15 10.58 2.08
C THR A 97 12.24 9.78 0.79
N ASN A 98 12.09 8.44 0.79
CA ASN A 98 12.34 7.60 -0.40
C ASN A 98 11.09 6.79 -0.77
N ILE A 99 10.83 6.65 -2.07
CA ILE A 99 9.76 5.81 -2.60
C ILE A 99 10.22 4.34 -2.60
N VAL A 100 9.63 3.54 -1.71
CA VAL A 100 9.91 2.09 -1.60
C VAL A 100 8.75 1.30 -2.20
N PHE A 101 9.06 0.47 -3.21
CA PHE A 101 8.16 -0.47 -3.84
C PHE A 101 8.42 -1.87 -3.28
N ALA A 102 7.42 -2.49 -2.67
CA ALA A 102 7.51 -3.89 -2.24
C ALA A 102 7.24 -4.83 -3.42
N TYR A 103 8.06 -5.86 -3.58
CA TYR A 103 7.89 -6.91 -4.58
C TYR A 103 7.97 -8.29 -3.94
N PRO A 104 6.90 -9.10 -3.94
CA PRO A 104 6.97 -10.44 -3.35
C PRO A 104 8.00 -11.31 -4.09
N LEU A 105 8.99 -11.82 -3.35
CA LEU A 105 10.11 -12.58 -3.92
C LEU A 105 9.65 -13.83 -4.68
N GLU A 106 8.54 -14.44 -4.28
CA GLU A 106 7.93 -15.58 -4.97
C GLU A 106 7.48 -15.28 -6.41
N HIS A 107 7.25 -14.00 -6.74
CA HIS A 107 6.90 -13.59 -8.09
C HIS A 107 8.12 -13.36 -8.98
N LEU A 108 9.36 -13.50 -8.47
CA LEU A 108 10.58 -13.35 -9.28
C LEU A 108 10.69 -14.42 -10.38
N ALA A 109 9.99 -15.55 -10.21
CA ALA A 109 9.88 -16.58 -11.25
C ALA A 109 9.16 -16.09 -12.51
N ASN A 110 8.30 -15.07 -12.42
CA ASN A 110 7.55 -14.52 -13.54
C ASN A 110 8.29 -13.33 -14.18
N ASN A 111 8.88 -13.54 -15.36
CA ASN A 111 9.71 -12.54 -16.06
C ASN A 111 8.93 -11.29 -16.46
N GLU A 112 7.75 -11.47 -17.04
CA GLU A 112 6.96 -10.34 -17.57
C GLU A 112 6.53 -9.41 -16.44
N TYR A 113 6.15 -9.98 -15.30
CA TYR A 113 5.71 -9.21 -14.14
C TYR A 113 6.84 -8.38 -13.52
N PHE A 114 8.04 -8.99 -13.36
CA PHE A 114 9.20 -8.28 -12.84
C PHE A 114 9.63 -7.13 -13.76
N ASN A 115 9.76 -7.39 -15.06
CA ASN A 115 10.20 -6.39 -16.03
C ASN A 115 9.18 -5.24 -16.17
N SER A 116 7.88 -5.56 -16.15
CA SER A 116 6.81 -4.55 -16.16
C SER A 116 6.84 -3.67 -14.91
N THR A 117 7.15 -4.25 -13.75
CA THR A 117 7.27 -3.50 -12.49
C THR A 117 8.43 -2.52 -12.55
N VAL A 118 9.62 -2.98 -12.94
CA VAL A 118 10.81 -2.14 -13.09
C VAL A 118 10.57 -1.01 -14.10
N ASN A 119 9.96 -1.31 -15.24
CA ASN A 119 9.62 -0.29 -16.24
C ASN A 119 8.61 0.74 -15.71
N SER A 120 7.59 0.30 -14.97
CA SER A 120 6.60 1.19 -14.37
C SER A 120 7.24 2.16 -13.37
N ILE A 121 8.24 1.71 -12.60
CA ILE A 121 8.99 2.57 -11.67
C ILE A 121 9.71 3.70 -12.42
N PHE A 122 10.36 3.40 -13.53
CA PHE A 122 11.01 4.43 -14.35
C PHE A 122 10.00 5.41 -14.97
N LEU A 123 8.86 4.91 -15.46
CA LEU A 123 7.80 5.75 -16.04
C LEU A 123 7.13 6.69 -15.02
N MET A 124 7.06 6.28 -13.75
CA MET A 124 6.53 7.15 -12.69
C MET A 124 7.42 8.38 -12.42
N ARG A 125 8.72 8.32 -12.72
CA ARG A 125 9.64 9.46 -12.59
C ARG A 125 9.72 10.37 -13.81
N SER A 126 9.37 9.88 -15.00
CA SER A 126 9.49 10.67 -16.24
C SER A 126 8.43 11.77 -16.38
N LYS A 127 7.43 11.82 -15.50
CA LYS A 127 6.50 12.95 -15.36
C LYS A 127 6.77 13.68 -14.05
N PRO A 128 6.89 15.02 -14.05
CA PRO A 128 6.95 15.76 -12.79
C PRO A 128 5.67 15.45 -12.01
N LEU A 129 5.84 14.88 -10.83
CA LEU A 129 4.73 14.71 -9.88
C LEU A 129 4.13 16.10 -9.63
N PRO A 130 2.81 16.28 -9.74
CA PRO A 130 2.18 17.51 -9.30
C PRO A 130 2.57 17.71 -7.83
N LYS A 131 3.12 18.90 -7.51
CA LYS A 131 3.46 19.28 -6.14
C LYS A 131 2.20 19.14 -5.29
N VAL A 132 2.14 18.07 -4.49
CA VAL A 132 1.13 17.95 -3.44
C VAL A 132 1.68 18.76 -2.27
N GLU A 133 1.06 19.91 -2.00
CA GLU A 133 1.29 20.63 -0.75
C GLU A 133 0.99 19.69 0.40
N GLU A 134 1.98 19.43 1.25
CA GLU A 134 1.77 18.63 2.47
C GLU A 134 0.71 19.32 3.33
N PRO A 135 -0.36 18.61 3.73
CA PRO A 135 -1.27 19.15 4.72
C PRO A 135 -0.53 19.24 6.06
N HIS A 136 -0.26 20.47 6.50
CA HIS A 136 0.26 20.76 7.83
C HIS A 136 -0.72 20.25 8.90
N PHE A 137 -0.39 19.12 9.54
CA PHE A 137 -1.09 18.63 10.73
C PHE A 137 -0.30 18.99 11.98
N THR A 138 -0.73 20.00 12.73
CA THR A 138 -0.30 20.20 14.12
C THR A 138 -1.17 19.36 15.04
N VAL A 139 -0.61 18.36 15.70
CA VAL A 139 -1.28 17.63 16.80
C VAL A 139 -0.63 18.02 18.13
N PRO A 140 -1.39 18.45 19.15
CA PRO A 140 -0.83 18.70 20.48
C PRO A 140 -0.45 17.36 21.13
N VAL A 141 0.81 17.24 21.52
CA VAL A 141 1.35 16.08 22.23
C VAL A 141 0.87 16.10 23.69
N ALA A 142 -0.10 15.24 24.01
CA ALA A 142 -0.46 14.94 25.39
C ALA A 142 0.38 13.77 25.91
N ARG A 143 1.00 14.01 27.08
CA ARG A 143 2.00 13.17 27.73
C ARG A 143 1.38 11.89 28.36
N ASN A 144 2.18 10.82 28.34
CA ASN A 144 2.13 9.59 29.15
C ASN A 144 1.24 8.43 28.67
N ALA A 145 1.75 7.66 27.70
CA ALA A 145 1.71 6.18 27.56
C ALA A 145 2.44 5.80 26.24
N PRO A 146 2.99 4.58 26.05
CA PRO A 146 3.69 4.23 24.80
C PRO A 146 2.78 3.52 23.78
N PRO A 147 2.49 4.08 22.59
CA PRO A 147 1.94 3.29 21.49
C PRO A 147 2.40 3.77 20.10
N GLU A 148 3.71 3.78 19.80
CA GLU A 148 4.15 4.16 18.44
C GLU A 148 3.89 3.03 17.41
N ASN A 149 4.03 1.76 17.79
CA ASN A 149 3.83 0.63 16.86
C ASN A 149 2.35 0.36 16.50
N HIS A 150 1.41 0.58 17.43
CA HIS A 150 -0.01 0.26 17.21
C HIS A 150 -0.74 1.30 16.32
N ARG A 151 -0.34 2.57 16.38
CA ARG A 151 -0.89 3.62 15.49
C ARG A 151 -0.44 3.46 14.04
N ASN A 152 0.79 2.99 13.84
CA ASN A 152 1.37 2.83 12.51
C ASN A 152 0.74 1.67 11.71
N LEU A 153 0.41 0.55 12.36
CA LEU A 153 -0.25 -0.60 11.71
C LEU A 153 -1.71 -0.32 11.32
N SER A 154 -2.45 0.40 12.17
CA SER A 154 -3.81 0.88 11.84
C SER A 154 -3.81 1.82 10.64
N ARG A 155 -2.82 2.72 10.57
CA ARG A 155 -2.60 3.63 9.45
C ARG A 155 -2.18 2.87 8.19
N TYR A 156 -1.38 1.82 8.33
CA TYR A 156 -0.94 0.97 7.23
C TYR A 156 -2.07 0.15 6.62
N ALA A 157 -2.90 -0.50 7.46
CA ALA A 157 -4.10 -1.22 7.00
C ALA A 157 -5.06 -0.27 6.27
N LEU A 158 -5.15 0.97 6.73
CA LEU A 158 -5.94 2.00 6.08
C LEU A 158 -5.38 2.45 4.73
N GLU A 159 -4.06 2.66 4.65
CA GLU A 159 -3.37 3.02 3.41
C GLU A 159 -3.46 1.89 2.36
N LEU A 160 -3.44 0.64 2.81
CA LEU A 160 -3.65 -0.53 1.96
C LEU A 160 -5.10 -0.63 1.46
N ASP A 161 -6.10 -0.42 2.34
CA ASP A 161 -7.51 -0.33 1.93
C ASP A 161 -7.68 0.79 0.87
N GLN A 162 -7.02 1.94 1.03
CA GLN A 162 -7.01 3.03 0.04
C GLN A 162 -6.41 2.60 -1.29
N LYS A 163 -5.27 1.88 -1.28
CA LYS A 163 -4.63 1.38 -2.51
C LYS A 163 -5.52 0.38 -3.25
N VAL A 164 -6.17 -0.54 -2.53
CA VAL A 164 -7.14 -1.49 -3.09
C VAL A 164 -8.33 -0.76 -3.72
N GLU A 165 -8.78 0.32 -3.10
CA GLU A 165 -9.94 1.07 -3.57
C GLU A 165 -9.62 1.98 -4.78
N VAL A 166 -8.40 2.52 -4.88
CA VAL A 166 -7.88 3.14 -6.11
C VAL A 166 -7.82 2.12 -7.26
N LEU A 167 -7.34 0.90 -7.00
CA LEU A 167 -7.30 -0.17 -7.98
C LEU A 167 -8.73 -0.49 -8.51
N LEU A 168 -9.72 -0.57 -7.62
CA LEU A 168 -11.11 -0.78 -8.00
C LEU A 168 -11.69 0.39 -8.82
N LYS A 169 -11.33 1.64 -8.51
CA LYS A 169 -11.72 2.81 -9.31
C LYS A 169 -11.12 2.76 -10.72
N ILE A 170 -9.85 2.38 -10.85
CA ILE A 170 -9.20 2.21 -12.15
C ILE A 170 -9.91 1.13 -12.97
N LYS A 171 -10.23 -0.02 -12.35
CA LYS A 171 -11.04 -1.08 -12.99
C LYS A 171 -12.38 -0.54 -13.51
N ASN A 172 -13.09 0.25 -12.71
CA ASN A 172 -14.40 0.78 -13.11
C ASN A 172 -14.28 1.77 -14.28
N ARG A 173 -13.25 2.64 -14.26
CA ARG A 173 -12.96 3.54 -15.39
C ARG A 173 -12.66 2.77 -16.67
N ILE A 174 -11.88 1.69 -16.58
CA ILE A 174 -11.59 0.81 -17.72
C ILE A 174 -12.86 0.13 -18.24
N SER A 175 -13.72 -0.34 -17.33
CA SER A 175 -14.99 -0.98 -17.69
C SER A 175 -15.94 -0.04 -18.44
N ASN A 176 -15.89 1.27 -18.16
CA ASN A 176 -16.66 2.29 -18.88
C ASN A 176 -16.13 2.57 -20.30
N LEU A 177 -14.91 2.13 -20.63
CA LEU A 177 -14.33 2.28 -21.97
C LEU A 177 -14.72 1.13 -22.91
N TYR A 178 -15.18 -0.01 -22.37
CA TYR A 178 -15.60 -1.18 -23.14
C TYR A 178 -16.62 -0.93 -24.26
N PRO A 179 -17.58 0.01 -24.12
CA PRO A 179 -18.53 0.29 -25.20
C PRO A 179 -17.92 1.04 -26.40
N ASN A 180 -16.74 1.64 -26.24
CA ASN A 180 -16.16 2.60 -27.19
C ASN A 180 -14.85 2.11 -27.83
N VAL A 181 -14.55 0.81 -27.74
CA VAL A 181 -13.31 0.21 -28.25
C VAL A 181 -13.61 -1.05 -29.06
N ASP A 182 -12.69 -1.39 -29.96
CA ASP A 182 -12.73 -2.61 -30.77
C ASP A 182 -12.40 -3.87 -29.96
N ASP A 183 -12.79 -5.04 -30.47
CA ASP A 183 -12.68 -6.32 -29.75
C ASP A 183 -11.24 -6.70 -29.32
N PRO A 184 -10.17 -6.43 -30.11
CA PRO A 184 -8.80 -6.63 -29.67
C PRO A 184 -8.42 -5.78 -28.44
N THR A 185 -8.74 -4.48 -28.48
CA THR A 185 -8.49 -3.54 -27.37
C THR A 185 -9.33 -3.92 -26.14
N LYS A 186 -10.55 -4.40 -26.33
CA LYS A 186 -11.42 -4.90 -25.26
C LYS A 186 -10.82 -6.12 -24.54
N ALA A 187 -10.16 -7.01 -25.27
CA ALA A 187 -9.47 -8.16 -24.70
C ALA A 187 -8.28 -7.73 -23.83
N GLU A 188 -7.48 -6.76 -24.28
CA GLU A 188 -6.38 -6.18 -23.50
C GLU A 188 -6.89 -5.47 -22.24
N LEU A 189 -7.92 -4.62 -22.36
CA LEU A 189 -8.52 -3.96 -21.20
C LEU A 189 -9.12 -4.95 -20.20
N THR A 190 -9.69 -6.05 -20.68
CA THR A 190 -10.20 -7.14 -19.83
C THR A 190 -9.08 -7.86 -19.08
N SER A 191 -7.94 -8.08 -19.74
CA SER A 191 -6.73 -8.62 -19.11
C SER A 191 -6.22 -7.71 -17.99
N ILE A 192 -6.12 -6.40 -18.24
CA ILE A 192 -5.74 -5.38 -17.25
C ILE A 192 -6.72 -5.37 -16.06
N VAL A 193 -8.02 -5.43 -16.33
CA VAL A 193 -9.05 -5.51 -15.28
C VAL A 193 -8.92 -6.77 -14.43
N ASN A 194 -8.52 -7.90 -15.02
CA ASN A 194 -8.31 -9.14 -14.28
C ASN A 194 -7.04 -9.07 -13.42
N SER A 195 -5.94 -8.48 -13.90
CA SER A 195 -4.75 -8.21 -13.08
C SER A 195 -5.05 -7.30 -11.89
N ILE A 196 -5.88 -6.26 -12.11
CA ILE A 196 -6.35 -5.37 -11.03
C ILE A 196 -7.21 -6.13 -10.02
N LYS A 197 -8.14 -6.99 -10.48
CA LYS A 197 -8.94 -7.83 -9.58
C LYS A 197 -8.07 -8.74 -8.73
N MET A 198 -7.05 -9.37 -9.33
CA MET A 198 -6.12 -10.24 -8.62
C MET A 198 -5.33 -9.48 -7.55
N ALA A 199 -4.84 -8.27 -7.86
CA ALA A 199 -4.16 -7.41 -6.89
C ALA A 199 -5.08 -6.88 -5.78
N ALA A 200 -6.38 -6.71 -6.05
CA ALA A 200 -7.37 -6.22 -5.11
C ALA A 200 -8.07 -7.31 -4.28
N HIS A 201 -7.90 -8.60 -4.61
CA HIS A 201 -8.56 -9.75 -3.95
C HIS A 201 -7.72 -10.42 -2.86
N ASP A 202 -6.79 -9.69 -2.25
CA ASP A 202 -6.11 -10.16 -1.05
C ASP A 202 -7.07 -10.08 0.16
N HIS A 203 -7.99 -11.06 0.22
CA HIS A 203 -9.06 -11.21 1.21
C HIS A 203 -8.52 -11.39 2.66
N LYS A 204 -7.18 -11.47 2.80
CA LYS A 204 -6.45 -11.60 4.04
C LYS A 204 -6.42 -10.30 4.85
N LEU A 205 -6.46 -9.13 4.18
CA LEU A 205 -6.33 -7.83 4.84
C LEU A 205 -7.46 -7.49 5.83
N TRP A 206 -8.71 -7.86 5.51
CA TRP A 206 -9.81 -7.61 6.42
C TRP A 206 -9.72 -8.49 7.67
N GLU A 207 -9.33 -9.75 7.50
CA GLU A 207 -9.14 -10.66 8.62
C GLU A 207 -7.94 -10.24 9.47
N ASP A 208 -6.84 -9.82 8.85
CA ASP A 208 -5.69 -9.26 9.55
C ASP A 208 -6.09 -7.99 10.32
N PHE A 209 -6.74 -7.03 9.65
CA PHE A 209 -7.30 -5.84 10.29
C PHE A 209 -8.20 -6.20 11.48
N LYS A 210 -9.09 -7.18 11.31
CA LYS A 210 -10.05 -7.58 12.33
C LYS A 210 -9.32 -8.15 13.55
N VAL A 211 -8.32 -9.01 13.35
CA VAL A 211 -7.49 -9.54 14.43
C VAL A 211 -6.81 -8.40 15.21
N TYR A 212 -6.25 -7.40 14.53
CA TYR A 212 -5.61 -6.26 15.20
C TYR A 212 -6.60 -5.29 15.86
N PHE A 213 -7.74 -5.04 15.22
CA PHE A 213 -8.81 -4.23 15.79
C PHE A 213 -9.34 -4.87 17.08
N GLU A 214 -9.53 -6.19 17.11
CA GLU A 214 -9.94 -6.93 18.30
C GLU A 214 -8.86 -6.94 19.40
N GLN A 215 -7.57 -6.80 19.07
CA GLN A 215 -6.53 -6.62 20.09
C GLN A 215 -6.59 -5.26 20.78
N THR A 216 -6.94 -4.20 20.04
CA THR A 216 -7.03 -2.82 20.57
C THR A 216 -8.40 -2.49 21.15
N ASN A 217 -9.45 -3.15 20.66
CA ASN A 217 -10.83 -3.00 21.10
C ASN A 217 -11.43 -4.39 21.36
N PRO A 218 -10.99 -5.08 22.44
CA PRO A 218 -11.44 -6.42 22.74
C PRO A 218 -12.95 -6.52 22.83
N TYR A 219 -13.50 -7.57 22.24
CA TYR A 219 -14.94 -7.88 22.26
C TYR A 219 -15.84 -6.82 21.61
N PHE A 220 -15.33 -5.74 21.01
CA PHE A 220 -16.19 -4.73 20.40
C PHE A 220 -17.04 -5.31 19.26
N LEU A 221 -16.39 -5.99 18.30
CA LEU A 221 -17.08 -6.55 17.14
C LEU A 221 -18.07 -7.64 17.54
N SER A 222 -17.69 -8.52 18.48
CA SER A 222 -18.55 -9.59 18.96
C SER A 222 -19.74 -9.06 19.79
N GLN A 223 -19.53 -8.04 20.64
CA GLN A 223 -20.62 -7.39 21.37
C GLN A 223 -21.56 -6.62 20.44
N LEU A 224 -21.01 -5.89 19.46
CA LEU A 224 -21.81 -5.12 18.52
C LEU A 224 -22.64 -6.05 17.62
N ALA A 225 -22.05 -7.13 17.11
CA ALA A 225 -22.76 -8.13 16.32
C ALA A 225 -23.83 -8.88 17.14
N LYS A 226 -23.56 -9.18 18.41
CA LYS A 226 -24.53 -9.82 19.32
C LYS A 226 -25.70 -8.89 19.65
N LYS A 227 -25.42 -7.62 19.92
CA LYS A 227 -26.43 -6.60 20.26
C LYS A 227 -27.26 -6.17 19.05
N TYR A 228 -26.66 -6.18 17.87
CA TYR A 228 -27.31 -5.78 16.61
C TYR A 228 -27.06 -6.81 15.50
N PRO A 229 -27.77 -7.96 15.52
CA PRO A 229 -27.58 -9.04 14.55
C PRO A 229 -27.94 -8.67 13.10
N SER A 230 -28.63 -7.55 12.89
CA SER A 230 -29.01 -7.02 11.57
C SER A 230 -27.87 -6.29 10.84
N LEU A 231 -26.72 -6.09 11.51
CA LEU A 231 -25.53 -5.51 10.91
C LEU A 231 -24.82 -6.55 10.04
N THR A 232 -24.56 -6.16 8.79
CA THR A 232 -23.75 -6.94 7.86
C THR A 232 -22.26 -6.77 8.16
N ALA A 233 -21.41 -7.62 7.56
CA ALA A 233 -19.96 -7.46 7.67
C ALA A 233 -19.46 -6.08 7.22
N ILE A 234 -20.11 -5.49 6.19
CA ILE A 234 -19.80 -4.14 5.70
C ILE A 234 -20.17 -3.09 6.76
N ASP A 235 -21.32 -3.24 7.41
CA ASP A 235 -21.75 -2.34 8.48
C ASP A 235 -20.78 -2.39 9.68
N LEU A 236 -20.32 -3.60 10.05
CA LEU A 236 -19.36 -3.80 11.13
C LEU A 236 -17.99 -3.17 10.80
N LYS A 237 -17.48 -3.39 9.57
CA LYS A 237 -16.28 -2.72 9.05
C LYS A 237 -16.40 -1.20 9.14
N TYR A 238 -17.55 -0.65 8.75
CA TYR A 238 -17.81 0.78 8.84
C TYR A 238 -17.79 1.30 10.29
N CYS A 239 -18.31 0.53 11.24
CA CYS A 239 -18.28 0.89 12.66
C CYS A 239 -16.85 0.95 13.21
N CYS A 240 -15.97 0.04 12.79
CA CYS A 240 -14.56 0.08 13.15
C CYS A 240 -13.90 1.41 12.73
N TYR A 241 -14.13 1.87 11.49
CA TYR A 241 -13.59 3.15 11.03
C TYR A 241 -14.03 4.34 11.90
N LEU A 242 -15.28 4.33 12.35
CA LEU A 242 -15.81 5.38 13.22
C LEU A 242 -15.15 5.36 14.61
N VAL A 243 -14.96 4.18 15.20
CA VAL A 243 -14.29 4.01 16.50
C VAL A 243 -12.82 4.42 16.41
N MET A 244 -12.16 4.11 15.29
CA MET A 244 -10.78 4.50 14.97
C MET A 244 -10.60 5.99 14.64
N ASN A 245 -11.61 6.81 14.94
CA ASN A 245 -11.57 8.25 14.80
C ASN A 245 -11.50 8.83 13.39
N MET A 246 -11.74 8.03 12.37
CA MET A 246 -11.70 8.52 10.99
C MET A 246 -12.71 9.64 10.73
N SER A 247 -12.29 10.65 9.97
CA SER A 247 -13.18 11.72 9.52
C SER A 247 -14.11 11.23 8.40
N ASN A 248 -15.17 11.99 8.13
CA ASN A 248 -16.06 11.67 7.00
C ASN A 248 -15.30 11.74 5.66
N ASP A 249 -14.36 12.67 5.54
CA ASP A 249 -13.56 12.83 4.33
C ASP A 249 -12.56 11.70 4.15
N ASP A 250 -12.01 11.17 5.24
CA ASP A 250 -11.16 9.98 5.20
C ASP A 250 -11.98 8.75 4.79
N ILE A 251 -13.16 8.55 5.38
CA ILE A 251 -14.05 7.42 5.03
C ILE A 251 -14.54 7.54 3.57
N LYS A 252 -14.83 8.75 3.11
CA LYS A 252 -15.19 9.05 1.71
C LYS A 252 -14.06 8.66 0.76
N SER A 253 -12.83 9.06 1.11
CA SER A 253 -11.63 8.77 0.31
C SER A 253 -11.22 7.30 0.38
N LEU A 254 -11.53 6.62 1.48
CA LEU A 254 -11.27 5.20 1.72
C LEU A 254 -12.23 4.26 0.98
N LEU A 255 -13.52 4.62 0.94
CA LEU A 255 -14.59 3.77 0.40
C LEU A 255 -15.00 4.15 -1.02
N GLY A 256 -14.63 5.34 -1.47
CA GLY A 256 -14.71 5.71 -2.89
C GLY A 256 -16.07 6.18 -3.28
N ILE A 257 -16.77 6.61 -2.25
CA ILE A 257 -18.15 7.04 -2.27
C ILE A 257 -18.17 8.55 -2.11
N ASN A 258 -19.30 9.17 -2.42
CA ASN A 258 -19.46 10.60 -2.18
C ASN A 258 -19.88 10.87 -0.72
N GLN A 259 -19.88 12.15 -0.32
CA GLN A 259 -20.30 12.58 1.01
C GLN A 259 -21.72 12.12 1.36
N GLU A 260 -22.60 12.08 0.35
CA GLU A 260 -23.99 11.68 0.52
C GLU A 260 -24.14 10.19 0.86
N SER A 261 -23.26 9.35 0.31
CA SER A 261 -23.18 7.94 0.61
C SER A 261 -22.69 7.69 2.04
N VAL A 262 -21.71 8.47 2.52
CA VAL A 262 -21.26 8.45 3.93
C VAL A 262 -22.42 8.78 4.86
N ARG A 263 -23.18 9.85 4.56
CA ARG A 263 -24.38 10.23 5.33
C ARG A 263 -25.44 9.14 5.32
N THR A 264 -25.74 8.60 4.15
CA THR A 264 -26.71 7.51 3.96
C THR A 264 -26.31 6.27 4.75
N HIS A 265 -25.02 5.90 4.75
CA HIS A 265 -24.52 4.77 5.52
C HIS A 265 -24.70 4.98 7.02
N LYS A 266 -24.32 6.16 7.54
CA LYS A 266 -24.53 6.52 8.95
C LYS A 266 -26.00 6.52 9.36
N TYR A 267 -26.88 7.03 8.49
CA TYR A 267 -28.31 6.99 8.69
C TYR A 267 -28.85 5.55 8.77
N ARG A 268 -28.40 4.67 7.86
CA ARG A 268 -28.77 3.25 7.87
C ARG A 268 -28.27 2.54 9.12
N LEU A 269 -27.04 2.81 9.57
CA LEU A 269 -26.50 2.28 10.82
C LEU A 269 -27.34 2.70 12.02
N LYS A 270 -27.64 3.99 12.16
CA LYS A 270 -28.54 4.49 13.21
C LYS A 270 -29.90 3.79 13.18
N LYS A 271 -30.48 3.59 12.00
CA LYS A 271 -31.77 2.89 11.85
C LYS A 271 -31.67 1.41 12.25
N LYS A 272 -30.61 0.70 11.83
CA LYS A 272 -30.38 -0.71 12.18
C LYS A 272 -30.11 -0.92 13.67
N MET A 273 -29.51 0.07 14.33
CA MET A 273 -29.22 0.09 15.76
C MET A 273 -30.33 0.73 16.61
N SER A 274 -31.42 1.17 15.98
CA SER A 274 -32.55 1.87 16.62
C SER A 274 -32.14 3.11 17.44
N LEU A 275 -31.17 3.88 16.94
CA LEU A 275 -30.67 5.10 17.59
C LEU A 275 -31.51 6.33 17.22
N PRO A 276 -31.75 7.27 18.16
CA PRO A 276 -32.33 8.57 17.86
C PRO A 276 -31.56 9.35 16.79
N LYS A 277 -32.26 10.22 16.05
CA LYS A 277 -31.68 10.98 14.94
C LYS A 277 -30.54 11.88 15.39
N ASP A 278 -30.70 12.51 16.54
CA ASP A 278 -29.80 13.44 17.21
C ASP A 278 -28.65 12.76 17.97
N GLN A 279 -28.75 11.46 18.26
CA GLN A 279 -27.67 10.74 18.94
C GLN A 279 -26.39 10.72 18.09
N ASP A 280 -25.25 11.06 18.67
CA ASP A 280 -23.97 10.91 18.00
C ASP A 280 -23.62 9.42 17.86
N LEU A 281 -23.53 8.95 16.61
CA LEU A 281 -23.21 7.56 16.29
C LEU A 281 -21.81 7.21 16.77
N LYS A 282 -20.86 8.14 16.67
CA LYS A 282 -19.46 7.87 17.03
C LYS A 282 -19.29 7.73 18.54
N GLY A 283 -19.88 8.64 19.31
CA GLY A 283 -19.96 8.57 20.77
C GLY A 283 -20.70 7.32 21.24
N PHE A 284 -21.82 6.97 20.61
CA PHE A 284 -22.55 5.75 20.93
C PHE A 284 -21.69 4.49 20.74
N LEU A 285 -21.02 4.34 19.59
CA LEU A 285 -20.18 3.17 19.32
C LEU A 285 -19.06 3.03 20.36
N ARG A 286 -18.44 4.13 20.80
CA ARG A 286 -17.45 4.11 21.87
C ARG A 286 -17.98 3.71 23.25
N SER A 287 -19.29 3.79 23.47
CA SER A 287 -19.91 3.33 24.72
C SER A 287 -20.29 1.84 24.70
N VAL A 288 -20.18 1.19 23.54
CA VAL A 288 -20.50 -0.24 23.35
C VAL A 288 -19.24 -1.12 23.44
N GLY A 289 -18.05 -0.53 23.29
CA GLY A 289 -16.75 -1.17 23.57
C GLY A 289 -16.20 -0.69 24.89
#